data_AF-A0A0R1KV13-F1
#
_entry.id   AF-A0A0R1KV13-F1
#
_cell.length_a   1.000
_cell.length_b   1.000
_cell.length_c   1.000
_cell.angle_alpha   90.00
_cell.angle_beta   90.00
_cell.angle_gamma   90.00
#
_symmetry.space_group_name_H-M   'P 1'
#
loop_
_entity.id
_entity.type
_entity.pdbx_description
1 polymer ?
#
loop_
_entity_poly.entity_id
_entity_poly.type
_entity_poly.pdbx_seq_one_letter_code
_entity_poly.pdbx_strand_id
1 'polypeptide(L)' 'MLTVPVDLDASLGTKYDVETRSDGSILYTPIGHKNIFDDPDWQHYDYQHDLESDPQLQPLDLIGKEGVE' A
#
# COMPACT_ATOMS: atom_id res chain seq x y z
N MET A 1 -11.32 -14.33 -18.65
CA MET A 1 -10.13 -13.53 -18.95
C MET A 1 -10.63 -12.12 -19.26
N LEU A 2 -10.24 -11.10 -18.48
CA LEU A 2 -10.49 -9.70 -18.84
C LEU A 2 -9.27 -9.24 -19.65
N THR A 3 -9.48 -8.85 -20.90
CA THR A 3 -8.41 -8.33 -21.77
C THR A 3 -8.50 -6.83 -21.78
N VAL A 4 -7.42 -6.15 -21.44
CA VAL A 4 -7.34 -4.67 -21.43
C VAL A 4 -7.10 -4.16 -22.86
N PRO A 5 -7.73 -3.06 -23.29
CA PRO A 5 -7.47 -2.44 -24.59
C PRO A 5 -6.00 -2.04 -24.76
N VAL A 6 -5.48 -2.18 -25.98
CA VAL A 6 -4.07 -1.91 -26.31
C VAL A 6 -3.71 -0.42 -26.27
N ASP A 7 -4.72 0.43 -26.33
CA ASP A 7 -4.68 1.89 -26.32
C ASP A 7 -4.93 2.48 -24.93
N LEU A 8 -5.06 1.64 -23.89
CA LEU A 8 -5.05 2.12 -22.52
C LEU A 8 -3.64 2.68 -22.22
N ASP A 9 -3.55 3.99 -22.05
CA ASP A 9 -2.33 4.69 -21.62
C ASP A 9 -2.04 4.38 -20.15
N ALA A 10 -1.63 3.13 -19.90
CA ALA A 10 -1.31 2.62 -18.59
C ALA A 10 0.20 2.75 -18.36
N SER A 11 0.58 3.65 -17.47
CA SER A 11 1.92 3.68 -16.93
C SER A 11 2.15 2.48 -16.01
N LEU A 12 3.34 1.87 -16.09
CA LEU A 12 3.73 0.77 -15.19
C LEU A 12 3.59 1.21 -13.73
N GLY A 13 2.90 0.40 -12.92
CA GLY A 13 2.64 0.68 -11.51
C GLY A 13 1.31 1.38 -11.23
N THR A 14 0.58 1.80 -12.26
CA THR A 14 -0.77 2.37 -12.09
C THR A 14 -1.78 1.28 -11.81
N LYS A 15 -2.43 1.37 -10.64
CA LYS A 15 -3.55 0.50 -10.27
C LYS A 15 -4.85 1.09 -10.80
N TYR A 16 -5.80 0.23 -11.13
CA TYR A 16 -7.12 0.63 -11.61
C TYR A 16 -8.19 -0.14 -10.86
N ASP A 17 -9.27 0.55 -10.50
CA ASP A 17 -10.53 -0.09 -10.16
C ASP A 17 -11.24 -0.49 -11.45
N VAL A 18 -11.86 -1.67 -11.44
CA VAL A 18 -12.53 -2.25 -12.62
C VAL A 18 -13.99 -2.52 -12.29
N GLU A 19 -14.89 -1.91 -13.05
CA GLU A 19 -16.34 -2.10 -12.90
C GLU A 19 -16.97 -2.57 -14.23
N THR A 20 -17.82 -3.58 -14.16
CA THR A 20 -18.66 -3.99 -15.29
C THR A 20 -20.03 -3.34 -15.18
N ARG A 21 -20.39 -2.51 -16.16
CA ARG A 21 -21.67 -1.80 -16.21
C ARG A 21 -22.78 -2.70 -16.77
N SER A 22 -24.03 -2.29 -16.55
CA SER A 22 -25.23 -3.05 -16.97
C SER A 22 -25.36 -3.21 -18.49
N ASP A 23 -24.69 -2.37 -19.28
CA ASP A 23 -24.62 -2.46 -20.74
C ASP A 23 -23.50 -3.39 -21.24
N GLY A 24 -22.76 -4.03 -20.32
CA GLY A 24 -21.64 -4.91 -20.61
C GLY A 24 -20.32 -4.18 -20.86
N SER A 25 -20.30 -2.84 -20.79
CA SER A 25 -19.05 -2.07 -20.86
C SER A 25 -18.22 -2.23 -19.58
N ILE A 26 -16.90 -2.11 -19.72
CA ILE A 26 -15.96 -2.18 -18.60
C ILE A 26 -15.36 -0.80 -18.39
N LEU A 27 -15.47 -0.27 -17.17
CA LEU A 27 -14.87 0.98 -16.76
C LEU A 27 -13.58 0.70 -15.98
N TYR A 28 -12.49 1.31 -16.41
CA TYR A 28 -11.21 1.30 -15.72
C TYR A 28 -10.98 2.68 -15.11
N THR A 29 -10.91 2.78 -13.78
CA THR A 29 -10.69 4.05 -13.07
C THR A 29 -9.30 4.04 -12.45
N PRO A 30 -8.38 4.94 -12.84
CA PRO A 30 -7.03 4.98 -12.26
C PRO A 30 -7.11 5.33 -10.77
N ILE A 31 -6.45 4.53 -9.95
CA ILE A 31 -6.34 4.78 -8.51
C ILE A 31 -5.12 5.68 -8.30
N GLY A 32 -5.39 6.96 -8.04
CA GLY A 32 -4.37 7.88 -7.55
C GLY A 32 -4.09 7.61 -6.08
N HIS A 33 -3.01 6.89 -5.77
CA HIS A 33 -2.51 6.84 -4.40
C HIS A 33 -1.75 8.14 -4.11
N LYS A 34 -2.25 8.96 -3.17
CA LYS A 34 -1.43 9.97 -2.53
C LYS A 34 -0.42 9.24 -1.65
N ASN A 35 0.87 9.39 -1.92
CA ASN A 35 1.89 8.89 -1.01
C ASN A 35 1.76 9.65 0.31
N ILE A 36 1.44 8.94 1.39
CA ILE A 36 1.33 9.56 2.73
C ILE A 36 2.68 10.06 3.22
N PHE A 37 3.79 9.48 2.75
CA PHE A 37 5.14 9.92 3.09
C PHE A 37 5.57 11.21 2.35
N ASP A 38 4.76 11.69 1.39
CA ASP A 38 4.96 13.02 0.80
C ASP A 38 4.37 14.12 1.70
N ASP A 39 3.62 13.77 2.75
CA ASP A 39 3.10 14.75 3.70
C ASP A 39 4.25 15.23 4.62
N PRO A 40 4.45 16.56 4.79
CA PRO A 40 5.48 17.10 5.66
C PRO A 40 5.40 16.57 7.10
N ASP A 41 4.20 16.29 7.58
CA ASP A 41 3.98 15.72 8.91
C ASP A 41 4.67 14.36 9.04
N TRP A 42 4.61 13.51 8.01
CA TRP A 42 5.29 12.20 7.98
C TRP A 42 6.78 12.31 7.66
N GLN A 43 7.21 13.36 6.94
CA GLN A 43 8.64 13.59 6.64
C GLN A 43 9.45 14.08 7.83
N HIS A 44 8.81 14.81 8.74
CA HIS A 44 9.42 15.34 9.96
C HIS A 44 8.99 14.60 11.22
N TYR A 45 8.25 13.50 11.07
CA TYR A 45 7.84 12.67 12.18
C TYR A 45 9.04 11.99 12.85
N ASP A 46 9.07 12.01 14.18
CA ASP A 46 10.14 11.37 14.95
C ASP A 46 9.78 9.91 15.26
N TYR A 47 10.01 9.03 14.26
CA TYR A 47 9.78 7.59 14.42
C TYR A 47 10.65 6.96 15.51
N GLN A 48 11.78 7.58 15.87
CA GLN A 48 12.66 7.08 16.91
C GLN A 48 12.02 7.26 18.29
N HIS A 49 11.32 8.37 18.51
CA HIS A 49 10.55 8.59 19.74
C HIS A 49 9.49 7.51 19.96
N ASP A 50 8.77 7.10 18.90
CA ASP A 50 7.75 6.05 18.98
C ASP A 50 8.36 4.69 19.33
N LEU A 51 9.51 4.34 18.74
CA LEU A 51 10.22 3.11 19.07
C LEU A 51 10.72 3.08 20.52
N GLU A 52 10.97 4.24 21.13
CA GLU A 52 11.44 4.32 22.51
C GLU A 52 10.29 4.40 23.53
N SER A 53 9.16 4.98 23.13
CA SER A 53 8.07 5.33 24.05
C SER A 53 6.83 4.46 23.91
N ASP A 54 6.59 3.83 22.75
CA ASP A 54 5.44 2.97 22.53
C ASP A 54 5.77 1.52 22.95
N PRO A 55 5.13 1.00 24.02
CA PRO A 55 5.31 -0.38 24.44
C PRO A 55 4.84 -1.41 23.40
N GLN A 56 3.96 -1.03 22.46
CA GLN A 56 3.46 -1.93 21.40
C GLN A 56 4.45 -2.08 20.24
N LEU A 57 5.40 -1.15 20.09
CA LEU A 57 6.44 -1.21 19.05
C LEU A 57 7.73 -1.87 19.55
N GLN A 58 7.76 -2.30 20.81
CA GLN A 58 8.92 -2.99 21.36
C GLN A 58 9.11 -4.35 20.67
N PRO A 59 10.37 -4.77 20.47
CA PRO A 59 10.66 -6.12 20.02
C PRO A 59 9.95 -7.13 20.91
N LEU A 60 9.23 -8.06 20.30
CA LEU A 60 8.62 -9.16 21.02
C LEU A 60 9.71 -10.15 21.42
N ASP A 61 9.69 -10.60 22.67
CA ASP A 61 10.46 -11.78 23.06
C ASP A 61 9.93 -12.97 22.27
N LEU A 62 10.79 -13.57 21.44
CA LEU A 62 10.47 -14.78 20.68
C LEU A 62 10.26 -15.94 21.66
N ILE A 63 9.03 -16.19 22.08
CA ILE A 63 8.67 -17.36 22.89
C ILE A 63 8.53 -18.57 21.95
N GLY A 64 9.65 -19.04 21.41
CA GLY A 64 9.72 -20.17 20.47
C GLY A 64 11.11 -20.81 20.43
N LYS A 65 11.20 -22.07 20.00
CA LYS A 65 12.47 -22.82 19.83
C LYS A 65 13.36 -22.30 18.68
N GLU A 66 13.23 -21.03 18.34
CA GLU A 66 13.98 -20.34 17.29
C GLU A 66 15.35 -19.88 17.80
N GLY A 67 15.51 -19.83 19.13
CA GLY A 67 16.75 -19.47 19.84
C GLY A 67 17.43 -20.65 20.53
N VAL A 68 17.42 -21.86 19.95
CA VAL A 68 18.32 -22.94 20.38
C VAL A 68 19.32 -23.20 19.27
N GLU A 69 20.46 -22.53 19.34
CA GLU A 69 21.72 -23.00 18.77
C GLU A 69 22.49 -23.79 19.84
#